data_AF-A0A9W6YKR6-F1
#
_entry.id   AF-A0A9W6YKR6-F1
#
_cell.length_a   1.000
_cell.length_b   1.000
_cell.length_c   1.000
_cell.angle_alpha   90.00
_cell.angle_beta   90.00
_cell.angle_gamma   90.00
#
_symmetry.space_group_name_H-M   'P 1'
#
loop_
_entity.id
_entity.type
_entity.pdbx_description
1 polymer ?
#
loop_
_entity_poly.entity_id
_entity_poly.type
_entity_poly.pdbx_seq_one_letter_code
_entity_poly.pdbx_strand_id
1 'polypeptide(L)'
;MFVCRRGTFTKSQINWSVVRKEGYPIARACGDLEYLLDREKGFDIYCDHSNLIQIFAPGREVKQHVKGKLQRWALRITGCRYTIEHIAGEHNLWADIVSRWGQQPAEPTMISTATVHHVTTRSESAVSQLRPLEDEAFKWPTMSEIKAV
;
A
#
# COMPACT_ATOMS: atom_id res chain seq x y z
N MET A 1 4.97 30.03 -11.37
CA MET A 1 3.91 29.37 -12.14
C MET A 1 3.43 28.17 -11.34
N PHE A 2 2.12 28.08 -11.07
CA PHE A 2 1.50 27.00 -10.31
C PHE A 2 0.65 26.15 -11.26
N VAL A 3 0.79 24.82 -11.20
CA VAL A 3 0.09 23.88 -12.08
C VAL A 3 -0.61 22.85 -11.22
N CYS A 4 -1.94 22.75 -11.34
CA CYS A 4 -2.72 21.68 -10.73
C CYS A 4 -3.11 20.66 -11.78
N ARG A 5 -2.98 19.37 -11.44
CA ARG A 5 -3.48 18.27 -12.25
C ARG A 5 -4.40 17.41 -11.42
N ARG A 6 -5.60 17.17 -11.92
CA ARG A 6 -6.62 16.33 -11.30
C ARG A 6 -6.91 15.12 -12.19
N GLY A 7 -7.43 14.05 -11.59
CA GLY A 7 -8.07 12.95 -12.32
C GLY A 7 -9.16 12.30 -11.50
N THR A 8 -10.07 11.61 -12.18
CA THR A 8 -11.11 10.77 -11.56
C THR A 8 -10.75 9.30 -11.76
N PHE A 9 -10.91 8.49 -10.71
CA PHE A 9 -10.72 7.05 -10.82
C PHE A 9 -11.90 6.40 -11.57
N THR A 10 -11.61 5.47 -12.47
CA THR A 10 -12.64 4.78 -13.26
C THR A 10 -12.55 3.26 -13.10
N LYS A 11 -13.70 2.57 -13.19
CA LYS A 11 -13.80 1.10 -13.21
C LYS A 11 -13.03 0.45 -12.04
N SER A 12 -12.05 -0.39 -12.37
CA SER A 12 -11.22 -1.13 -11.40
C SER A 12 -10.33 -0.24 -10.52
N GLN A 13 -10.13 1.03 -10.89
CA GLN A 13 -9.34 1.97 -10.09
C GLN A 13 -10.04 2.37 -8.79
N ILE A 14 -11.38 2.34 -8.79
CA ILE A 14 -12.20 2.63 -7.60
C ILE A 14 -11.93 1.60 -6.49
N ASN A 15 -11.64 0.35 -6.87
CA ASN A 15 -11.38 -0.75 -5.93
C ASN A 15 -9.89 -0.87 -5.55
N TRP A 16 -9.06 0.10 -5.91
CA TRP A 16 -7.66 0.09 -5.48
C TRP A 16 -7.53 0.40 -3.99
N SER A 17 -6.54 -0.23 -3.35
CA SER A 17 -6.14 0.10 -1.99
C SER A 17 -5.74 1.58 -1.89
N VAL A 18 -5.91 2.18 -0.72
CA VAL A 18 -5.58 3.59 -0.43
C VAL A 18 -4.16 3.94 -0.88
N VAL A 19 -3.17 3.11 -0.51
CA VAL A 19 -1.75 3.24 -0.97
C VAL A 19 -1.63 3.42 -2.50
N ARG A 20 -2.44 2.69 -3.28
CA ARG A 20 -2.39 2.79 -4.75
C ARG A 20 -3.11 4.02 -5.27
N LYS A 21 -4.22 4.41 -4.62
CA LYS A 21 -4.97 5.62 -4.99
C LYS A 21 -4.13 6.87 -4.74
N GLU A 22 -3.36 6.92 -3.67
CA GLU A 22 -2.49 8.06 -3.37
C GLU A 22 -1.16 8.02 -4.14
N GLY A 23 -0.59 6.83 -4.35
CA GLY A 23 0.64 6.70 -5.14
C GLY A 23 0.47 6.95 -6.63
N TYR A 24 -0.73 6.71 -7.19
CA TYR A 24 -0.98 6.86 -8.63
C TYR A 24 -0.85 8.31 -9.14
N PRO A 25 -1.47 9.33 -8.50
CA PRO A 25 -1.28 10.73 -8.85
C PRO A 25 0.19 11.15 -8.90
N ILE A 26 1.02 10.71 -7.94
CA ILE A 26 2.46 11.02 -7.91
C ILE A 26 3.13 10.49 -9.18
N ALA A 27 3.00 9.19 -9.45
CA ALA A 27 3.62 8.55 -10.61
C ALA A 27 3.12 9.11 -11.95
N ARG A 28 1.83 9.49 -12.01
CA ARG A 28 1.24 10.12 -13.17
C ARG A 28 1.77 11.54 -13.36
N ALA A 29 1.85 12.34 -12.30
CA ALA A 29 2.37 13.71 -12.35
C ALA A 29 3.82 13.74 -12.81
N CYS A 30 4.68 12.85 -12.29
CA CYS A 30 6.08 12.76 -12.73
C CYS A 30 6.22 12.46 -14.23
N GLY A 31 5.33 11.63 -14.79
CA GLY A 31 5.34 11.35 -16.23
C GLY A 31 4.68 12.43 -17.10
N ASP A 32 3.61 13.05 -16.61
CA ASP A 32 2.85 14.03 -17.38
C ASP A 32 3.48 15.44 -17.33
N LEU A 33 4.23 15.74 -16.28
CA LEU A 33 4.88 17.03 -16.03
C LEU A 33 6.41 16.93 -16.09
N GLU A 34 6.94 15.87 -16.73
CA GLU A 34 8.39 15.62 -16.85
C GLU A 34 9.13 16.87 -17.36
N TYR A 35 8.58 17.55 -18.36
CA TYR A 35 9.11 18.80 -18.93
C TYR A 35 9.21 19.98 -17.93
N LEU A 36 8.46 19.97 -16.83
CA LEU A 36 8.56 20.99 -15.76
C LEU A 36 9.44 20.56 -14.59
N LEU A 37 9.61 19.25 -14.44
CA LEU A 37 10.27 18.59 -13.32
C LEU A 37 11.74 18.29 -13.61
N ASP A 38 12.16 18.31 -14.88
CA ASP A 38 13.57 18.27 -15.27
C ASP A 38 14.27 19.59 -14.91
N ARG A 39 14.80 19.65 -13.68
CA ARG A 39 15.45 20.83 -13.10
C ARG A 39 16.80 20.47 -12.54
N GLU A 40 17.81 21.33 -12.71
CA GLU A 40 19.18 21.11 -12.18
C GLU A 40 19.27 20.82 -10.68
N LYS A 41 18.32 21.29 -9.86
CA LYS A 41 18.30 21.01 -8.41
C LYS A 41 17.36 19.88 -8.01
N GLY A 42 16.62 19.32 -8.95
CA GLY A 42 15.52 18.39 -8.67
C GLY A 42 14.28 19.10 -8.11
N PHE A 43 13.41 18.32 -7.47
CA PHE A 43 12.18 18.79 -6.83
C PHE A 43 11.79 17.96 -5.61
N ASP A 44 10.93 18.52 -4.76
CA ASP A 44 10.47 17.84 -3.55
C ASP A 44 9.02 17.37 -3.72
N ILE A 45 8.76 16.14 -3.31
CA ILE A 45 7.43 15.52 -3.32
C ILE A 45 6.93 15.46 -1.88
N TYR A 46 5.83 16.13 -1.60
CA TYR A 46 5.17 16.06 -0.30
C TYR A 46 3.98 15.12 -0.35
N CYS A 47 3.89 14.19 0.61
CA CYS A 47 2.73 13.32 0.79
C CYS A 47 2.42 13.09 2.26
N ASP A 48 1.16 12.81 2.57
CA ASP A 48 0.67 12.50 3.91
C ASP A 48 0.66 10.99 4.23
N HIS A 49 1.28 10.18 3.37
CA HIS A 49 1.28 8.74 3.51
C HIS A 49 2.69 8.16 3.65
N SER A 50 3.04 7.78 4.87
CA SER A 50 4.36 7.22 5.22
C SER A 50 4.76 5.98 4.40
N ASN A 51 3.79 5.16 3.98
CA ASN A 51 4.09 3.99 3.15
C ASN A 51 4.64 4.37 1.77
N LEU A 52 4.17 5.48 1.20
CA LEU A 52 4.63 5.94 -0.12
C LEU A 52 6.08 6.40 -0.08
N ILE A 53 6.52 6.99 1.03
CA ILE A 53 7.90 7.39 1.25
C ILE A 53 8.82 6.17 1.19
N GLN A 54 8.42 5.06 1.80
CA GLN A 54 9.23 3.83 1.77
C GLN A 54 9.26 3.18 0.38
N ILE A 55 8.19 3.31 -0.40
CA ILE A 55 8.07 2.71 -1.74
C ILE A 55 8.80 3.54 -2.80
N PHE A 56 8.76 4.87 -2.66
CA PHE A 56 9.30 5.84 -3.61
C PHE A 56 10.56 6.53 -3.09
N ALA A 57 11.20 6.06 -2.02
CA ALA A 57 12.46 6.64 -1.57
C ALA A 57 13.56 6.44 -2.63
N PRO A 58 14.23 7.51 -3.10
CA PRO A 58 15.36 7.38 -4.01
C PRO A 58 16.49 6.60 -3.32
N GLY A 59 17.09 5.65 -4.03
CA GLY A 59 18.21 4.85 -3.52
C GLY A 59 17.84 3.68 -2.60
N ARG A 60 16.55 3.46 -2.29
CA ARG A 60 16.09 2.22 -1.67
C ARG A 60 15.68 1.21 -2.73
N GLU A 61 16.16 -0.03 -2.60
CA GLU A 61 15.67 -1.12 -3.43
C GLU A 61 14.18 -1.34 -3.17
N VAL A 62 13.41 -1.39 -4.26
CA VAL A 62 11.98 -1.71 -4.19
C VAL A 62 11.85 -3.16 -3.73
N LYS A 63 11.34 -3.36 -2.51
CA LYS A 63 11.19 -4.70 -1.94
C LYS A 63 10.34 -5.59 -2.85
N GLN A 64 10.74 -6.85 -3.02
CA GLN A 64 10.07 -7.80 -3.92
C GLN A 64 8.58 -8.02 -3.62
N HIS A 65 8.15 -7.81 -2.38
CA HIS A 65 6.74 -7.93 -1.98
C HIS A 65 5.89 -6.70 -2.34
N VAL A 66 6.48 -5.62 -2.84
CA VAL A 66 5.74 -4.46 -3.32
C VAL A 66 4.95 -4.88 -4.55
N LYS A 67 3.61 -4.84 -4.47
CA LYS A 67 2.72 -5.29 -5.54
C LYS A 67 3.14 -4.64 -6.87
N GLY A 68 3.35 -5.43 -7.93
CA GLY A 68 4.02 -5.00 -9.17
C GLY A 68 3.54 -3.70 -9.86
N LYS A 69 2.31 -3.24 -9.61
CA LYS A 69 1.86 -1.89 -10.04
C LYS A 69 2.71 -0.76 -9.41
N LEU A 70 2.92 -0.82 -8.09
CA LEU A 70 3.69 0.17 -7.34
C LEU A 70 5.16 0.14 -7.73
N GLN A 71 5.73 -1.05 -7.95
CA GLN A 71 7.10 -1.20 -8.43
C GLN A 71 7.29 -0.56 -9.81
N ARG A 72 6.37 -0.77 -10.75
CA ARG A 72 6.43 -0.10 -12.06
C ARG A 72 6.35 1.42 -11.95
N TRP A 73 5.57 1.93 -11.00
CA TRP A 73 5.50 3.37 -10.73
C TRP A 73 6.78 3.90 -10.10
N ALA A 74 7.37 3.18 -9.15
CA ALA A 74 8.65 3.52 -8.55
C ALA A 74 9.76 3.62 -9.62
N LEU A 75 9.86 2.61 -10.50
CA LEU A 75 10.82 2.63 -11.62
C LEU A 75 10.59 3.82 -12.57
N ARG A 76 9.33 4.18 -12.82
CA ARG A 76 9.00 5.32 -13.69
C ARG A 76 9.50 6.64 -13.11
N ILE A 77 9.40 6.82 -11.80
CA ILE A 77 9.84 8.05 -11.14
C ILE A 77 11.34 8.06 -10.84
N THR A 78 12.03 6.91 -10.83
CA THR A 78 13.48 6.82 -10.62
C THR A 78 14.29 7.68 -11.60
N GLY A 79 13.78 7.94 -12.81
CA GLY A 79 14.43 8.84 -13.77
C GLY A 79 14.40 10.32 -13.38
N CYS A 80 13.58 10.70 -12.40
CA CYS A 80 13.47 12.06 -11.89
C CYS A 80 14.43 12.27 -10.70
N ARG A 81 15.00 13.46 -10.58
CA ARG A 81 15.76 13.87 -9.38
C ARG A 81 14.79 14.48 -8.38
N TYR A 82 14.37 13.70 -7.40
CA TYR A 82 13.42 14.15 -6.39
C TYR A 82 13.79 13.69 -4.98
N THR A 83 13.29 14.42 -3.99
CA THR A 83 13.19 13.96 -2.61
C THR A 83 11.71 13.72 -2.28
N ILE A 84 11.40 12.80 -1.37
CA ILE A 84 10.03 12.56 -0.92
C ILE A 84 9.96 12.70 0.59
N GLU A 85 9.06 13.57 1.06
CA GLU A 85 8.90 13.92 2.46
C GLU A 85 7.47 13.70 2.94
N HIS A 86 7.36 13.33 4.23
CA HIS A 86 6.08 13.22 4.90
C HIS A 86 5.62 14.60 5.37
N ILE A 87 4.36 14.94 5.10
CA ILE A 87 3.69 16.07 5.75
C ILE A 87 2.46 15.58 6.50
N ALA A 88 2.08 16.25 7.59
CA ALA A 88 0.82 15.93 8.25
C ALA A 88 -0.36 16.19 7.29
N GLY A 89 -1.39 15.34 7.33
CA GLY A 89 -2.57 15.48 6.47
C GLY A 89 -3.26 16.84 6.61
N GLU A 90 -3.20 17.46 7.80
CA GLU A 90 -3.71 18.82 8.07
C GLU A 90 -3.03 19.91 7.22
N HIS A 91 -1.79 19.66 6.79
CA HIS A 91 -1.03 20.57 5.93
C HIS A 91 -1.15 20.21 4.44
N ASN A 92 -1.73 19.06 4.10
CA ASN A 92 -1.89 18.58 2.72
C ASN A 92 -3.13 19.16 2.02
N LEU A 93 -3.48 20.41 2.34
CA LEU A 93 -4.74 21.06 1.96
C LEU A 93 -4.92 21.16 0.44
N TRP A 94 -3.89 21.58 -0.29
CA TRP A 94 -3.99 21.77 -1.74
C TRP A 94 -4.23 20.46 -2.49
N ALA A 95 -3.53 19.39 -2.10
CA ALA A 95 -3.75 18.08 -2.71
C ALA A 95 -5.14 17.54 -2.39
N ASP A 96 -5.60 17.71 -1.14
CA ASP A 96 -6.93 17.27 -0.71
C ASP A 96 -8.03 18.04 -1.48
N ILE A 97 -7.93 19.37 -1.55
CA ILE A 97 -8.85 20.22 -2.32
C ILE A 97 -8.90 19.76 -3.78
N VAL A 98 -7.76 19.66 -4.47
CA VAL A 98 -7.71 19.30 -5.89
C VAL A 98 -8.25 17.87 -6.12
N SER A 99 -8.02 16.95 -5.19
CA SER A 99 -8.53 15.58 -5.30
C SER A 99 -10.07 15.53 -5.17
N ARG A 100 -10.64 16.26 -4.21
CA ARG A 100 -12.09 16.28 -3.91
C ARG A 100 -12.90 17.23 -4.78
N TRP A 101 -12.26 18.22 -5.40
CA TRP A 101 -12.95 19.33 -6.08
C TRP A 101 -13.92 18.87 -7.16
N GLY A 102 -15.24 19.04 -6.98
CA GLY A 102 -16.21 18.60 -8.00
C GLY A 102 -16.32 17.07 -8.10
N GLN A 103 -16.11 16.35 -7.00
CA GLN A 103 -16.75 15.04 -6.81
C GLN A 103 -18.25 15.28 -6.58
N GLN A 104 -19.11 14.51 -7.23
CA GLN A 104 -20.53 14.52 -6.87
C GLN A 104 -20.68 13.99 -5.44
N PRO A 105 -21.64 14.50 -4.64
CA PRO A 105 -21.98 13.87 -3.38
C PRO A 105 -22.20 12.39 -3.66
N ALA A 106 -21.55 11.52 -2.89
CA ALA A 106 -21.88 10.12 -2.96
C ALA A 106 -23.37 10.01 -2.61
N GLU A 107 -24.22 9.67 -3.59
CA GLU A 107 -25.55 9.14 -3.29
C GLU A 107 -25.36 8.10 -2.19
N PRO A 108 -26.16 8.11 -1.11
CA PRO A 108 -26.02 7.19 0.00
C PRO A 108 -26.32 5.78 -0.51
N THR A 109 -25.34 5.19 -1.17
CA THR A 109 -25.29 3.77 -1.45
C THR A 109 -25.12 3.18 -0.07
N MET A 110 -26.17 2.52 0.42
CA MET A 110 -26.18 1.81 1.69
C MET A 110 -24.79 1.19 1.86
N ILE A 111 -24.03 1.74 2.80
CA ILE A 111 -22.72 1.24 3.14
C ILE A 111 -23.04 -0.11 3.78
N SER A 112 -23.09 -1.17 2.97
CA SER A 112 -22.76 -2.49 3.45
C SER A 112 -21.33 -2.32 3.89
N THR A 113 -21.14 -1.98 5.16
CA THR A 113 -19.88 -2.09 5.86
C THR A 113 -19.42 -3.50 5.56
N ALA A 114 -18.50 -3.65 4.61
CA ALA A 114 -17.78 -4.89 4.47
C ALA A 114 -16.93 -4.95 5.73
N THR A 115 -17.53 -5.51 6.78
CA THR A 115 -16.87 -5.85 8.02
C THR A 115 -15.60 -6.56 7.58
N VAL A 116 -14.45 -5.92 7.79
CA VAL A 116 -13.18 -6.59 7.61
C VAL A 116 -13.18 -7.64 8.71
N HIS A 117 -13.62 -8.85 8.38
CA HIS A 117 -13.41 -9.99 9.24
C HIS A 117 -11.90 -10.12 9.33
N HIS A 118 -11.34 -9.69 10.45
CA HIS A 118 -10.01 -10.08 10.85
C HIS A 118 -10.04 -11.61 10.82
N VAL A 119 -9.40 -12.21 9.81
CA VAL A 119 -9.22 -13.65 9.74
C VAL A 119 -8.19 -13.98 10.80
N THR A 120 -8.65 -14.10 12.03
CA THR A 120 -7.92 -14.80 13.06
C THR A 120 -7.93 -16.26 12.62
N THR A 121 -6.82 -16.75 12.07
CA THR A 121 -6.64 -18.19 11.87
C THR A 121 -6.65 -18.86 13.23
N ARG A 122 -7.82 -19.25 13.69
CA ARG A 122 -8.08 -20.29 14.69
C ARG A 122 -9.55 -20.71 14.58
N SER A 123 -9.91 -21.26 13.42
CA SER A 123 -10.85 -22.37 13.43
C SER A 123 -10.11 -23.53 14.11
N GLU A 124 -10.72 -24.15 15.12
CA GLU A 124 -10.23 -25.40 15.72
C GLU A 124 -9.79 -26.34 14.61
N SER A 125 -8.47 -26.52 14.51
CA SER A 125 -7.88 -27.45 13.57
C SER A 125 -8.33 -28.83 14.00
N ALA A 126 -8.95 -29.60 13.10
CA ALA A 126 -8.97 -31.05 13.25
C ALA A 126 -7.52 -31.49 13.52
N VAL A 127 -7.30 -32.24 14.59
CA VAL A 127 -5.97 -32.62 15.09
C VAL A 127 -5.13 -33.17 13.92
N SER A 128 -4.09 -32.40 13.55
CA SER A 128 -3.22 -32.74 12.44
C SER A 128 -2.24 -33.82 12.89
N GLN A 129 -2.17 -34.95 12.18
CA GLN A 129 -1.20 -36.03 12.46
C GLN A 129 0.26 -35.55 12.45
N LEU A 130 0.55 -34.42 11.79
CA LEU A 130 1.89 -33.83 11.71
C LEU A 130 2.21 -32.89 12.89
N ARG A 131 1.27 -32.64 13.80
CA ARG A 131 1.48 -31.79 14.99
C ARG A 131 0.92 -32.46 16.25
N PRO A 132 1.49 -33.60 16.68
CA PRO A 132 0.96 -34.35 17.83
C PRO A 132 0.94 -33.54 19.14
N LEU A 133 1.79 -32.50 19.26
CA LEU A 133 1.84 -31.63 20.44
C LEU A 133 0.63 -30.68 20.59
N GLU A 134 -0.19 -30.54 19.54
CA GLU A 134 -1.43 -29.75 19.58
C GLU A 134 -2.64 -30.63 19.99
N ASP A 135 -2.45 -31.94 20.22
CA ASP A 135 -3.48 -32.89 20.66
C ASP A 135 -3.48 -33.04 22.19
N GLU A 136 -4.61 -32.75 22.84
CA GLU A 136 -4.82 -32.96 24.28
C GLU A 136 -4.69 -34.44 24.69
N ALA A 137 -4.92 -35.39 23.76
CA ALA A 137 -4.77 -36.83 24.00
C ALA A 137 -3.33 -37.34 23.84
N PHE A 138 -2.38 -36.49 23.41
CA PHE A 138 -0.99 -36.90 23.18
C PHE A 138 -0.28 -37.25 24.49
N LYS A 139 0.26 -38.47 24.54
CA LYS A 139 1.14 -38.94 25.63
C LYS A 139 2.53 -39.18 25.08
N TRP A 140 3.52 -38.60 25.76
CA TRP A 140 4.92 -38.87 25.44
C TRP A 140 5.24 -40.35 25.66
N PRO A 141 5.96 -41.00 24.72
CA PRO A 141 6.40 -42.38 24.90
C PRO A 141 7.33 -42.50 26.11
N THR A 142 7.25 -43.63 26.79
CA THR A 142 8.09 -43.93 27.95
C THR A 142 9.46 -44.43 27.51
N MET A 143 10.46 -44.32 28.40
CA MET A 143 11.85 -44.74 28.10
C MET A 143 11.99 -46.21 27.71
N SER A 144 11.03 -47.04 28.11
CA SER A 144 10.93 -48.45 27.72
C SER A 144 10.56 -48.63 26.24
N GLU A 145 9.68 -47.77 25.72
CA GLU A 145 9.19 -47.80 24.34
C GLU A 145 10.21 -47.23 23.35
N ILE A 146 11.00 -46.24 23.78
CA ILE A 146 12.07 -45.64 22.98
C ILE A 146 13.22 -46.63 22.71
N LYS A 147 13.46 -47.56 23.63
CA LYS A 147 14.54 -48.56 23.53
C LYS A 147 14.15 -49.82 22.74
N ALA A 148 12.89 -49.97 22.36
CA ALA A 148 12.36 -51.14 21.67
C ALA A 148 12.31 -51.00 20.13
N VAL A 149 12.86 -49.91 19.59
CA VAL A 149 13.02 -49.63 18.15
C VAL A 149 14.49 -49.75 17.77
#